data_AF-A0A009IDK6-F1
#
_entry.id   AF-A0A009IDK6-F1
#
_cell.length_a   1.000
_cell.length_b   1.000
_cell.length_c   1.000
_cell.angle_alpha   90.00
_cell.angle_beta   90.00
_cell.angle_gamma   90.00
#
_symmetry.space_group_name_H-M   'P 1'
#
loop_
_entity.id
_entity.type
_entity.pdbx_description
1 polymer ?
#
loop_
_entity_poly.entity_id
_entity_poly.type
_entity_poly.pdbx_seq_one_letter_code
_entity_poly.pdbx_strand_id
1 'polypeptide(L)'
;MQLSFNKRTIFPSVYRGENKKTGEPTCYLSTTVFSPVKYNLKPAAGMMPIEQIQAILEECADNGQEVEIEFTEQQTKYGAEMQIFSVKPLPKKNPMESKA
;
A
#
# COMPACT_ATOMS: atom_id res chain seq x y z
N MET A 1 -14.11 -28.47 -14.19
CA MET A 1 -13.51 -27.37 -13.40
C MET A 1 -12.21 -26.99 -14.07
N GLN A 2 -12.18 -25.86 -14.79
CA GLN A 2 -10.99 -25.42 -15.53
C GLN A 2 -10.04 -24.71 -14.54
N LEU A 3 -8.86 -25.27 -14.30
CA LEU A 3 -7.85 -24.64 -13.46
C LEU A 3 -7.31 -23.40 -14.16
N SER A 4 -7.47 -22.24 -13.52
CA SER A 4 -6.82 -20.99 -13.91
C SER A 4 -5.51 -20.85 -13.13
N PHE A 5 -4.43 -20.48 -13.82
CA PHE A 5 -3.10 -20.32 -13.23
C PHE A 5 -2.68 -18.85 -13.27
N ASN A 6 -2.35 -18.28 -12.11
CA ASN A 6 -1.68 -16.98 -12.03
C ASN A 6 -0.19 -17.15 -12.38
N LYS A 7 0.37 -16.23 -13.17
CA LYS A 7 1.79 -16.23 -13.56
C LYS A 7 2.50 -15.00 -12.99
N ARG A 8 3.67 -15.19 -12.39
CA ARG A 8 4.56 -14.13 -11.92
C ARG A 8 6.02 -14.61 -11.91
N THR A 9 6.94 -13.70 -12.22
CA THR A 9 8.39 -13.93 -12.05
C THR A 9 8.80 -13.55 -10.63
N ILE A 10 9.55 -14.41 -9.95
CA ILE A 10 10.05 -14.19 -8.58
C ILE A 10 11.54 -14.47 -8.49
N PHE A 11 12.19 -13.92 -7.47
CA PHE A 11 13.54 -14.32 -7.07
C PHE A 11 13.46 -15.13 -5.77
N PRO A 12 13.58 -16.47 -5.82
CA PRO A 12 13.41 -17.30 -4.63
C PRO A 12 14.65 -17.24 -3.73
N SER A 13 14.41 -17.37 -2.44
CA SER A 13 15.40 -17.60 -1.39
C SER A 13 15.13 -18.94 -0.73
N VAL A 14 16.20 -19.62 -0.32
CA VAL A 14 16.12 -20.93 0.31
C VAL A 14 16.88 -20.93 1.61
N TYR A 15 16.21 -21.35 2.68
CA TYR A 15 16.82 -21.67 3.95
C TYR A 15 16.85 -23.18 4.11
N ARG A 16 18.05 -23.73 4.32
CA ARG A 16 18.26 -25.16 4.62
C ARG A 16 18.77 -25.28 6.04
N GLY A 17 18.20 -26.21 6.79
CA GLY A 17 18.60 -26.50 8.16
C GLY A 17 18.20 -27.90 8.57
N GLU A 18 18.16 -28.15 9.87
CA GLU A 18 17.77 -29.43 10.45
C GLU A 18 16.72 -29.18 11.53
N ASN A 19 15.68 -30.01 11.56
CA ASN A 19 14.67 -29.91 12.60
C ASN A 19 15.30 -30.32 13.93
N LYS A 20 15.45 -29.37 14.86
CA LYS A 20 16.08 -29.60 16.17
C LYS A 20 15.41 -30.69 17.03
N LYS A 21 14.18 -31.12 16.70
CA LYS A 21 13.47 -32.17 17.42
C LYS A 21 13.56 -33.55 16.75
N THR A 22 13.60 -33.60 15.42
CA THR A 22 13.54 -34.86 14.66
C THR A 22 14.84 -35.22 13.94
N GLY A 23 15.79 -34.29 13.84
CA GLY A 23 17.05 -34.47 13.12
C GLY A 23 16.90 -34.48 11.60
N GLU A 24 15.70 -34.25 11.08
CA GLU A 24 15.44 -34.32 9.64
C GLU A 24 15.83 -33.03 8.92
N PRO A 25 16.34 -33.11 7.68
CA PRO A 25 16.60 -31.94 6.86
C PRO A 25 15.34 -31.09 6.67
N THR A 26 15.48 -29.78 6.85
CA THR A 26 14.42 -28.81 6.60
C THR A 26 14.79 -27.90 5.44
N CYS A 27 13.80 -27.58 4.60
CA CYS A 27 13.94 -26.69 3.47
C CYS A 27 12.76 -25.73 3.46
N TYR A 28 13.04 -24.44 3.63
CA TYR A 28 12.04 -23.37 3.58
C TYR A 28 12.35 -22.46 2.40
N LEU A 29 11.36 -22.23 1.55
CA LEU A 29 11.44 -21.34 0.39
C LEU A 29 10.68 -20.05 0.71
N SER A 30 11.29 -18.92 0.42
CA SER A 30 10.66 -17.60 0.55
C SER A 30 10.98 -16.73 -0.65
N THR A 31 10.19 -15.68 -0.89
CA THR A 31 10.51 -14.65 -1.88
C THR A 31 9.86 -13.35 -1.44
N THR A 32 10.49 -12.23 -1.76
CA THR A 32 9.91 -10.90 -1.53
C THR A 32 9.36 -10.39 -2.85
N VAL A 33 8.08 -9.99 -2.85
CA VAL A 33 7.42 -9.46 -4.04
C VAL A 33 6.82 -8.11 -3.72
N PHE A 34 7.21 -7.09 -4.49
CA PHE A 34 6.53 -5.80 -4.51
C PHE A 34 5.38 -5.87 -5.51
N SER A 35 4.15 -5.90 -5.00
CA SER A 35 2.94 -5.87 -5.83
C SER A 35 2.28 -4.51 -5.68
N PRO A 36 1.82 -3.88 -6.77
CA PRO A 36 0.95 -2.72 -6.65
C PRO A 36 -0.27 -3.09 -5.80
N VAL A 37 -0.58 -2.28 -4.81
CA VAL A 37 -1.78 -2.41 -3.98
C VAL A 37 -2.66 -1.20 -4.27
N LYS A 38 -3.94 -1.46 -4.53
CA LYS A 38 -4.94 -0.41 -4.65
C LYS A 38 -5.70 -0.32 -3.33
N TYR A 39 -5.76 0.88 -2.77
CA TYR A 39 -6.62 1.21 -1.64
C TYR A 39 -7.78 2.08 -2.11
N ASN A 40 -8.95 1.88 -1.50
CA ASN A 40 -10.01 2.87 -1.53
C ASN A 40 -9.69 3.94 -0.47
N LEU A 41 -10.04 5.19 -0.73
CA LEU A 41 -9.86 6.28 0.23
C LEU A 41 -11.22 6.68 0.79
N LYS A 42 -11.32 6.77 2.11
CA LYS A 42 -12.56 7.17 2.79
C LYS A 42 -12.25 8.24 3.84
N PRO A 43 -12.76 9.46 3.67
CA PRO A 43 -12.70 10.46 4.73
C PRO A 43 -13.40 9.97 5.99
N ALA A 44 -12.77 10.18 7.14
CA ALA A 44 -13.24 9.77 8.44
C ALA A 44 -13.19 10.95 9.41
N ALA A 45 -14.17 10.99 10.33
CA ALA A 45 -14.21 12.03 11.36
C ALA A 45 -13.06 11.86 12.35
N GLY A 46 -12.44 12.97 12.75
CA GLY A 46 -11.36 12.97 13.73
C GLY A 46 -10.62 14.30 13.76
N MET A 47 -9.48 14.36 13.07
CA MET A 47 -8.56 15.50 13.13
C MET A 47 -8.97 16.66 12.22
N MET A 48 -9.73 16.37 11.15
CA MET A 48 -10.27 17.35 10.21
C MET A 48 -11.75 16.99 9.89
N PRO A 49 -12.62 17.98 9.57
CA PRO A 49 -13.96 17.71 9.08
C PRO A 49 -13.95 16.86 7.79
N ILE A 50 -14.91 15.94 7.67
CA ILE A 50 -15.02 15.01 6.54
C ILE A 50 -15.12 15.77 5.21
N GLU A 51 -15.93 16.82 5.18
CA GLU A 51 -16.17 17.64 3.98
C GLU A 51 -14.90 18.36 3.55
N GLN A 52 -14.09 18.82 4.51
CA GLN A 52 -12.81 19.47 4.23
C GLN A 52 -11.79 18.48 3.69
N ILE A 53 -11.70 17.27 4.27
CA ILE A 53 -10.81 16.21 3.76
C ILE A 53 -11.19 15.87 2.32
N GLN A 54 -12.48 15.63 2.07
CA GLN A 54 -12.98 15.32 0.73
C GLN A 54 -12.63 16.42 -0.27
N ALA A 55 -12.92 17.68 0.06
CA ALA A 55 -12.66 18.81 -0.83
C ALA A 55 -11.17 18.95 -1.18
N ILE A 56 -10.28 18.80 -0.19
CA ILE A 56 -8.83 18.88 -0.43
C ILE A 56 -8.36 17.72 -1.33
N LEU A 57 -8.84 16.50 -1.09
CA LEU A 57 -8.46 15.34 -1.91
C LEU A 57 -8.95 15.49 -3.36
N GLU A 58 -10.18 15.97 -3.57
CA GLU A 58 -10.73 16.24 -4.90
C GLU A 58 -9.93 17.33 -5.62
N GLU A 59 -9.69 18.47 -4.97
CA GLU A 59 -8.91 19.57 -5.54
C GLU A 59 -7.49 19.13 -5.90
N CYS A 60 -6.82 18.36 -5.03
CA CYS A 60 -5.47 17.87 -5.30
C CYS A 60 -5.45 16.84 -6.43
N ALA A 61 -6.47 15.98 -6.53
CA ALA A 61 -6.61 15.02 -7.62
C ALA A 61 -6.76 15.73 -8.98
N ASP A 62 -7.64 16.75 -9.06
CA ASP A 62 -7.85 17.54 -10.28
C ASP A 62 -6.59 18.31 -10.68
N ASN A 63 -5.80 18.76 -9.70
CA ASN A 63 -4.58 19.53 -9.90
C ASN A 63 -3.30 18.69 -10.07
N GLY A 64 -3.38 17.36 -9.98
CA GLY A 64 -2.21 16.47 -10.00
C GLY A 64 -1.22 16.77 -8.88
N GLN A 65 -1.71 17.12 -7.69
CA GLN A 65 -0.92 17.52 -6.53
C GLN A 65 -0.83 16.37 -5.51
N GLU A 66 0.38 16.14 -5.00
CA GLU A 66 0.60 15.16 -3.93
C GLU A 66 0.04 15.67 -2.60
N VAL A 67 -0.40 14.75 -1.75
CA VAL A 67 -0.91 15.04 -0.41
C VAL A 67 -0.22 14.15 0.62
N GLU A 68 -0.02 14.69 1.81
CA GLU A 68 0.30 13.93 3.01
C GLU A 68 -1.01 13.63 3.75
N ILE A 69 -1.18 12.40 4.23
CA ILE A 69 -2.39 11.93 4.91
C ILE A 69 -2.06 11.25 6.22
N GLU A 70 -2.94 11.41 7.21
CA GLU A 70 -2.94 10.57 8.42
C GLU A 70 -4.14 9.62 8.33
N PHE A 71 -3.86 8.31 8.38
CA PHE A 71 -4.88 7.30 8.10
C PHE A 71 -4.70 6.03 8.93
N THR A 72 -5.76 5.22 8.98
CA THR A 72 -5.70 3.82 9.40
C THR A 72 -6.13 2.91 8.24
N GLU A 73 -5.57 1.70 8.19
CA GLU A 73 -5.96 0.69 7.20
C GLU A 73 -7.10 -0.17 7.71
N GLN A 74 -8.08 -0.43 6.84
CA GLN A 74 -9.18 -1.35 7.09
C GLN A 74 -9.38 -2.28 5.88
N GLN A 75 -9.61 -3.57 6.15
CA GLN A 75 -10.06 -4.49 5.11
C GLN A 75 -11.59 -4.47 5.02
N THR A 76 -12.13 -4.19 3.84
CA THR A 76 -13.58 -4.21 3.56
C THR A 76 -13.93 -5.33 2.59
N LYS A 77 -15.24 -5.58 2.39
CA LYS A 77 -15.75 -6.51 1.37
C LYS A 77 -15.39 -6.10 -0.08
N TYR A 78 -14.98 -4.85 -0.30
CA TYR A 78 -14.61 -4.31 -1.60
C TYR A 78 -13.09 -4.13 -1.78
N GLY A 79 -12.30 -4.58 -0.81
CA GLY A 79 -10.84 -4.45 -0.82
C GLY A 79 -10.31 -3.64 0.36
N ALA A 80 -9.01 -3.38 0.32
CA ALA A 80 -8.34 -2.57 1.33
C ALA A 80 -8.78 -1.09 1.21
N GLU A 81 -9.01 -0.46 2.34
CA GLU A 81 -9.47 0.92 2.47
C GLU A 81 -8.56 1.67 3.46
N MET A 82 -8.27 2.93 3.15
CA MET A 82 -7.61 3.87 4.06
C MET A 82 -8.66 4.84 4.59
N GLN A 83 -8.88 4.82 5.91
CA GLN A 83 -9.69 5.81 6.60
C GLN A 83 -8.83 7.03 6.90
N ILE A 84 -9.09 8.15 6.23
CA ILE A 84 -8.27 9.36 6.29
C ILE A 84 -8.86 10.32 7.31
N PHE A 85 -8.06 10.73 8.29
CA PHE A 85 -8.47 11.63 9.38
C PHE A 85 -7.97 13.06 9.19
N SER A 86 -6.89 13.24 8.42
CA SER A 86 -6.35 14.54 8.03
C SER A 86 -5.66 14.43 6.67
N VAL A 87 -5.61 15.56 5.95
CA VAL A 87 -4.94 15.67 4.67
C VAL A 87 -4.27 17.04 4.55
N LYS A 88 -3.07 17.06 3.99
CA LYS A 88 -2.31 18.29 3.74
C LYS A 88 -1.75 18.26 2.32
N PRO A 89 -2.08 19.25 1.47
CA PRO A 89 -1.45 19.39 0.17
C PRO A 89 0.05 19.61 0.31
N LEU A 90 0.84 18.86 -0.45
CA LEU A 90 2.27 19.08 -0.55
C LEU A 90 2.57 20.12 -1.63
N PRO A 91 3.64 20.91 -1.48
CA PRO A 91 4.05 21.85 -2.53
C PRO A 91 4.20 21.15 -3.87
N LYS A 92 3.69 21.74 -4.95
CA LYS A 92 3.92 21.22 -6.30
C LYS A 92 5.42 21.19 -6.56
N LYS A 93 5.97 20.03 -6.93
CA LYS A 93 7.38 19.91 -7.28
C LYS A 93 7.65 20.81 -8.48
N ASN A 94 8.45 21.86 -8.28
CA ASN A 94 8.93 22.67 -9.39
C ASN A 94 9.93 21.82 -10.20
N PRO A 95 9.80 21.72 -11.54
CA PRO A 95 10.71 20.93 -12.37
C PRO A 95 12.20 21.28 -12.24
N MET A 96 12.53 22.44 -11.65
CA MET A 96 13.90 22.91 -11.46
C MET A 96 14.58 22.40 -10.17
N GLU A 97 13.84 21.94 -9.17
CA GLU A 97 14.43 21.54 -7.87
C GLU A 97 14.88 20.07 -7.81
N SER A 98 14.45 19.24 -8.78
CA SER A 98 14.81 17.82 -8.86
C SER A 98 16.19 17.54 -9.49
N LYS A 99 17.08 18.55 -9.55
CA LYS A 99 18.49 18.40 -9.95
C LYS A 99 19.40 18.93 -8.86
N ALA A 100 19.60 18.14 -7.81
CA ALA A 100 20.70 18.29 -6.85
C ALA A 100 21.22 16.90 -6.48
#